data_AF-A0A452Z7A4-F1
#
_entry.id   AF-A0A452Z7A4-F1
#
_cell.length_a   1.000
_cell.length_b   1.000
_cell.length_c   1.000
_cell.angle_alpha   90.00
_cell.angle_beta   90.00
_cell.angle_gamma   90.00
#
_symmetry.space_group_name_H-M   'P 1'
#
loop_
_entity.id
_entity.type
_entity.pdbx_description
1 polymer ?
#
loop_
_entity_poly.entity_id
_entity_poly.type
_entity_poly.pdbx_seq_one_letter_code
_entity_poly.pdbx_strand_id
1 'polypeptide(L)'
;MIQCFIKRDKSKSTYHLYLCLTNAVLVENGKFLLSAKRIRRTTCTEYVISMDAENISRSSSTYIGKLRSNFLGTKFIVYDTQPPYNGALVPPVGRSSRRFNSKKVSPKVPSGSYNIAQVSYELNVLGTRGPRRMNCIMHSIPASSVEPGGVVPGQPDQIMPRALEDSFRSMSSFSKSSIMDRSTDFSSSRYFSSSRFLSDIAGGVISRDEDGESKERPLVLRNKVPRWHEQLQCWCLNFRGRVTIASVKNFQLI
;
A
#
# COMPACT_ATOMS: atom_id res chain seq x y z
N MET A 1 5.58 8.51 20.11
CA MET A 1 6.05 8.93 18.77
C MET A 1 7.21 8.04 18.38
N ILE A 2 7.13 7.32 17.26
CA ILE A 2 8.25 6.53 16.73
C ILE A 2 9.09 7.45 15.83
N GLN A 3 10.40 7.51 16.06
CA GLN A 3 11.32 8.36 15.31
C GLN A 3 12.25 7.50 14.44
N CYS A 4 12.29 7.79 13.14
CA CYS A 4 13.12 7.06 12.18
C CYS A 4 13.91 8.02 11.28
N PHE A 5 14.90 7.48 10.57
CA PHE A 5 15.58 8.15 9.46
C PHE A 5 15.70 7.23 8.25
N ILE A 6 15.80 7.83 7.05
CA ILE A 6 15.94 7.12 5.78
C ILE A 6 17.30 7.47 5.16
N LYS A 7 18.14 6.46 4.95
CA LYS A 7 19.36 6.58 4.14
C LYS A 7 19.04 6.19 2.70
N ARG A 8 19.54 6.97 1.72
CA ARG A 8 19.34 6.68 0.29
C ARG A 8 20.70 6.44 -0.37
N ASP A 9 20.86 5.26 -0.95
CA ASP A 9 21.95 4.99 -1.88
C ASP A 9 21.47 5.26 -3.31
N LYS A 10 22.00 6.33 -3.92
CA LYS A 10 21.63 6.74 -5.28
C LYS A 10 22.15 5.75 -6.33
N SER A 11 23.31 5.14 -6.11
CA SER A 11 23.96 4.23 -7.06
C SER A 11 23.16 2.94 -7.21
N LYS A 12 22.77 2.35 -6.08
CA LYS A 12 21.95 1.12 -6.05
C LYS A 12 20.46 1.39 -6.20
N SER A 13 20.04 2.67 -6.19
CA SER A 13 18.64 3.08 -6.17
C SER A 13 17.86 2.46 -4.98
N THR A 14 18.53 2.31 -3.84
CA THR A 14 17.99 1.73 -2.61
C THR A 14 17.77 2.78 -1.54
N TYR A 15 16.88 2.43 -0.62
CA TYR A 15 16.50 3.23 0.54
C TYR A 15 16.47 2.30 1.73
N HIS A 16 16.99 2.74 2.86
CA HIS A 16 17.05 1.97 4.09
C HIS A 16 16.46 2.80 5.22
N LEU A 17 15.44 2.26 5.89
CA LEU A 17 14.75 2.85 7.03
C LEU A 17 15.36 2.32 8.32
N TYR A 18 15.67 3.22 9.24
CA TYR A 18 16.23 2.90 10.54
C TYR A 18 15.44 3.58 11.65
N LEU A 19 15.28 2.88 12.78
CA LEU A 19 14.78 3.42 14.04
C LEU A 19 15.89 4.26 14.71
N CYS A 20 15.55 5.48 15.15
CA CYS A 20 16.42 6.30 15.97
C CYS A 20 16.56 5.69 17.38
N LEU A 21 17.78 5.43 17.83
CA LEU A 21 18.06 4.94 19.19
C LEU A 21 18.39 6.07 20.18
N THR A 22 18.76 7.25 19.66
CA THR A 22 19.03 8.45 20.45
C THR A 22 18.32 9.65 19.83
N ASN A 23 18.02 10.66 20.67
CA ASN A 23 17.36 11.89 20.24
C ASN A 23 18.28 12.83 19.43
N ALA A 24 19.57 12.51 19.32
CA ALA A 24 20.53 13.28 18.54
C ALA A 24 20.38 12.95 17.05
N VAL A 25 20.01 13.95 16.26
CA VAL A 25 19.85 13.93 14.79
C VAL A 25 21.14 13.50 14.05
N LEU A 26 22.27 13.39 14.74
CA LEU A 26 23.62 13.20 14.19
C LEU A 26 24.16 11.76 14.24
N VAL A 27 23.43 10.78 14.78
CA VAL A 27 24.02 9.46 15.01
C VAL A 27 23.64 8.50 13.90
N GLU A 28 24.62 8.06 13.12
CA GLU A 28 24.51 7.04 12.09
C GLU A 28 24.06 5.65 12.61
N ASN A 29 23.96 5.53 13.94
CA ASN A 29 23.58 4.32 14.68
C ASN A 29 22.06 4.29 14.87
N GLY A 30 21.37 3.68 13.92
CA GLY A 30 19.96 3.32 14.05
C GLY A 30 19.77 1.81 13.90
N LYS A 31 18.69 1.28 14.47
CA LYS A 31 18.32 -0.12 14.23
C LYS A 31 17.65 -0.23 12.87
N PHE A 32 18.19 -1.05 11.97
CA PHE A 32 17.59 -1.30 10.66
C PHE A 32 16.16 -1.84 10.80
N LEU A 33 15.24 -1.34 9.98
CA LEU A 33 13.85 -1.79 9.93
C LEU A 33 13.49 -2.39 8.59
N LEU A 34 13.64 -1.61 7.51
CA LEU A 34 13.16 -1.97 6.18
C LEU A 34 14.11 -1.43 5.11
N SER A 35 14.18 -2.14 3.99
CA SER A 35 14.81 -1.66 2.77
C SER A 35 13.79 -1.52 1.66
N ALA A 36 14.08 -0.64 0.71
CA ALA A 36 13.31 -0.52 -0.52
C ALA A 36 14.22 -0.31 -1.73
N LYS A 37 13.93 -0.98 -2.85
CA LYS A 37 14.67 -0.81 -4.11
C LYS A 37 13.75 -0.26 -5.19
N ARG A 38 14.13 0.88 -5.75
CA ARG A 38 13.42 1.52 -6.86
C ARG A 38 13.73 0.78 -8.17
N ILE A 39 12.68 0.39 -8.88
CA ILE A 39 12.71 -0.24 -10.20
C ILE A 39 11.93 0.67 -11.15
N ARG A 40 12.59 1.23 -12.15
CA ARG A 40 11.93 2.01 -13.21
C ARG A 40 11.40 1.05 -14.27
N ARG A 41 10.15 1.26 -14.69
CA ARG A 41 9.50 0.60 -15.83
C ARG A 41 9.11 1.68 -16.85
N THR A 42 8.77 1.26 -18.07
CA THR A 42 8.31 2.17 -19.13
C THR A 42 7.07 2.98 -18.69
N THR A 43 6.13 2.35 -17.98
CA THR A 43 4.83 2.95 -17.65
C THR A 43 4.65 3.32 -16.17
N CYS A 44 5.62 2.99 -15.31
CA CYS A 44 5.52 3.24 -13.87
C CYS A 44 6.89 3.13 -13.17
N THR A 45 6.97 3.60 -11.94
CA THR A 45 8.05 3.27 -11.02
C THR A 45 7.50 2.36 -9.92
N GLU A 46 8.24 1.30 -9.62
CA GLU A 46 7.92 0.38 -8.53
C GLU A 46 9.03 0.46 -7.46
N TYR A 47 8.66 0.29 -6.20
CA TYR A 47 9.60 0.12 -5.10
C TYR A 47 9.27 -1.22 -4.44
N VAL A 48 10.23 -2.15 -4.47
CA VAL A 48 10.12 -3.43 -3.76
C VAL A 48 10.58 -3.20 -2.33
N ILE A 49 9.77 -3.60 -1.34
CA ILE A 49 10.04 -3.39 0.08
C ILE A 49 10.35 -4.74 0.73
N SER A 50 11.42 -4.78 1.52
CA SER A 50 11.95 -5.99 2.15
C SER A 50 12.35 -5.72 3.60
N MET A 51 12.30 -6.77 4.43
CA MET A 51 12.86 -6.80 5.78
C MET A 51 14.37 -7.11 5.80
N ASP A 52 14.99 -7.31 4.63
CA ASP A 52 16.42 -7.58 4.50
C ASP A 52 17.13 -6.38 3.87
N ALA A 53 18.30 -5.99 4.40
CA ALA A 53 19.04 -4.83 3.94
C ALA A 53 19.71 -5.03 2.57
N GLU A 54 20.12 -6.25 2.25
CA GLU A 54 20.92 -6.59 1.08
C GLU A 54 20.09 -7.31 0.01
N ASN A 55 19.19 -8.20 0.42
CA ASN A 55 18.34 -8.97 -0.47
C ASN A 55 16.96 -8.31 -0.68
N ILE A 56 16.92 -7.40 -1.65
CA ILE A 56 15.71 -6.63 -2.02
C ILE A 56 15.09 -7.17 -3.32
N SER A 57 14.58 -8.41 -3.26
CA SER A 57 13.91 -9.08 -4.38
C SER A 57 12.48 -9.50 -4.02
N ARG A 58 11.58 -9.51 -5.01
CA ARG A 58 10.20 -10.04 -4.86
C ARG A 58 10.15 -11.54 -4.60
N SER A 59 11.18 -12.27 -5.02
CA SER A 59 11.29 -13.71 -4.78
C SER A 59 11.85 -14.05 -3.40
N SER A 60 12.32 -13.04 -2.65
CA SER A 60 12.85 -13.25 -1.30
C SER A 60 11.72 -13.58 -0.32
N SER A 61 12.00 -14.44 0.66
CA SER A 61 11.09 -14.66 1.78
C SER A 61 10.93 -13.44 2.69
N THR A 62 11.84 -12.48 2.60
CA THR A 62 11.81 -11.21 3.36
C THR A 62 11.06 -10.09 2.63
N TYR A 63 10.50 -10.36 1.44
CA TYR A 63 9.63 -9.44 0.71
C TYR A 63 8.30 -9.28 1.44
N ILE A 64 7.92 -8.03 1.73
CA ILE A 64 6.69 -7.70 2.46
C ILE A 64 5.70 -6.88 1.63
N GLY A 65 6.11 -6.31 0.51
CA GLY A 65 5.22 -5.45 -0.25
C GLY A 65 5.89 -4.57 -1.29
N LYS A 66 5.08 -3.75 -1.95
CA LYS A 66 5.56 -2.83 -2.99
C LYS A 66 4.79 -1.52 -3.02
N LEU A 67 5.47 -0.45 -3.39
CA LEU A 67 4.85 0.80 -3.82
C LEU A 67 4.87 0.86 -5.34
N ARG A 68 3.76 1.19 -5.99
CA ARG A 68 3.69 1.35 -7.45
C ARG A 68 3.11 2.71 -7.82
N SER A 69 3.80 3.45 -8.67
CA SER A 69 3.30 4.71 -9.21
C SER A 69 2.43 4.50 -10.45
N ASN A 70 1.61 5.51 -10.78
CA ASN A 70 1.12 5.71 -12.14
C ASN A 70 2.23 6.28 -13.04
N PHE A 71 1.92 6.45 -14.32
CA PHE A 71 2.85 6.96 -15.32
C PHE A 71 3.41 8.36 -14.96
N LEU A 72 2.54 9.27 -14.53
CA LEU A 72 2.91 10.66 -14.20
C LEU A 72 3.63 10.80 -12.84
N GLY A 73 3.67 9.75 -12.02
CA GLY A 73 4.19 9.83 -10.65
C GLY A 73 3.37 10.74 -9.73
N THR A 74 2.08 10.85 -9.99
CA THR A 74 1.12 11.63 -9.19
C THR A 74 0.25 10.75 -8.30
N LYS A 75 0.15 9.46 -8.59
CA LYS A 75 -0.62 8.49 -7.81
C LYS A 75 0.26 7.30 -7.51
N PHE A 76 0.25 6.85 -6.27
CA PHE A 76 0.99 5.70 -5.79
C PHE A 76 0.06 4.77 -5.02
N ILE A 77 0.22 3.46 -5.22
CA ILE A 77 -0.54 2.42 -4.54
C ILE A 77 0.45 1.55 -3.75
N VAL A 78 0.15 1.32 -2.48
CA VAL A 78 0.91 0.46 -1.58
C VAL A 78 0.24 -0.91 -1.54
N TYR A 79 1.05 -1.95 -1.73
CA TYR A 79 0.61 -3.33 -1.65
C TYR A 79 1.31 -4.07 -0.54
N ASP A 80 0.54 -4.87 0.21
CA ASP A 80 1.00 -5.82 1.22
C ASP A 80 0.97 -7.25 0.66
N THR A 81 1.76 -8.14 1.26
CA THR A 81 1.68 -9.59 1.06
C THR A 81 0.64 -10.27 1.92
N GLN A 82 0.25 -9.65 3.04
CA GLN A 82 -0.74 -10.20 3.97
C GLN A 82 -2.17 -9.77 3.60
N PRO A 83 -3.15 -10.67 3.71
CA PRO A 83 -4.55 -10.32 3.48
C PRO A 83 -5.02 -9.27 4.51
N PRO A 84 -5.96 -8.39 4.12
CA PRO A 84 -6.53 -7.44 5.07
C PRO A 84 -7.27 -8.19 6.20
N TYR A 85 -7.14 -7.68 7.42
CA TYR A 85 -7.71 -8.27 8.63
C TYR A 85 -9.22 -8.48 8.55
N ASN A 86 -9.94 -7.59 7.86
CA ASN A 86 -11.40 -7.57 7.84
C ASN A 86 -12.03 -8.45 6.74
N GLY A 87 -11.28 -9.39 6.16
CA GLY A 87 -11.78 -10.28 5.11
C GLY A 87 -12.26 -9.57 3.83
N ALA A 88 -12.04 -8.26 3.70
CA ALA A 88 -12.57 -7.45 2.61
C ALA A 88 -12.11 -8.01 1.25
N LEU A 89 -13.07 -8.57 0.51
CA LEU A 89 -12.92 -9.03 -0.85
C LEU A 89 -12.55 -7.85 -1.75
N VAL A 90 -11.25 -7.63 -1.94
CA VAL A 90 -10.75 -6.72 -2.97
C VAL A 90 -10.96 -7.41 -4.33
N PRO A 91 -11.37 -6.68 -5.40
CA PRO A 91 -11.74 -7.30 -6.66
C PRO A 91 -10.63 -8.20 -7.21
N PRO A 92 -10.96 -9.32 -7.87
CA PRO A 92 -9.97 -10.17 -8.49
C PRO A 92 -9.13 -9.33 -9.47
N VAL A 93 -7.84 -9.25 -9.19
CA VAL A 93 -6.90 -8.51 -10.05
C VAL A 93 -6.93 -9.16 -11.44
N GLY A 94 -7.31 -8.36 -12.44
CA GLY A 94 -7.24 -8.74 -13.85
C GLY A 94 -5.88 -9.34 -14.18
N ARG A 95 -5.93 -10.48 -14.89
CA ARG A 95 -4.80 -11.35 -15.25
C ARG A 95 -3.59 -10.56 -15.76
N SER A 96 -2.62 -10.29 -14.89
CA SER A 96 -1.23 -10.05 -15.27
C SER A 96 -0.28 -10.47 -14.14
N SER A 97 -0.55 -11.62 -13.50
CA SER A 97 0.49 -12.35 -12.78
C SER A 97 1.19 -13.24 -13.80
N ARG A 98 2.31 -12.77 -14.36
CA ARG A 98 3.22 -13.64 -15.10
C ARG A 98 3.63 -14.76 -14.14
N ARG A 99 3.26 -16.00 -14.50
CA ARG A 99 3.68 -17.25 -13.87
C ARG A 99 5.16 -17.16 -13.47
N PHE A 100 5.42 -17.02 -12.17
CA PHE A 100 6.69 -17.41 -11.60
C PHE A 100 6.60 -18.91 -11.35
N ASN A 101 7.06 -19.72 -12.30
CA ASN A 101 7.31 -21.13 -12.06
C ASN A 101 8.51 -21.23 -11.12
N SER A 102 8.27 -21.26 -9.80
CA SER A 102 9.26 -21.79 -8.87
C SER A 102 9.04 -23.30 -8.79
N LYS A 103 9.98 -24.08 -9.33
CA LYS A 103 10.13 -25.50 -8.98
C LYS A 103 10.62 -25.59 -7.54
N LYS A 104 9.73 -25.32 -6.58
CA LYS A 104 9.92 -25.67 -5.18
C LYS A 104 8.58 -26.12 -4.65
N VAL A 105 8.46 -27.44 -4.46
CA VAL A 105 7.28 -28.12 -3.92
C VAL A 105 7.25 -27.85 -2.41
N SER A 106 6.91 -26.62 -2.03
CA SER A 106 6.36 -26.36 -0.71
C SER A 106 5.01 -25.66 -0.91
N PRO A 107 4.00 -25.97 -0.08
CA PRO A 107 2.69 -25.34 -0.14
C PRO A 107 2.79 -23.92 0.43
N LYS A 108 3.58 -23.06 -0.19
CA LYS A 108 3.60 -21.66 0.18
C LYS A 108 2.37 -21.05 -0.45
N VAL A 109 1.32 -20.88 0.38
CA VAL A 109 0.10 -20.14 0.04
C VAL A 109 0.52 -18.91 -0.77
N PRO A 110 -0.06 -18.64 -1.96
CA PRO A 110 0.36 -17.52 -2.77
C PRO A 110 0.34 -16.26 -1.90
N SER A 111 1.51 -15.65 -1.67
CA SER A 111 1.56 -14.36 -1.00
C SER A 111 0.76 -13.40 -1.88
N GLY A 112 -0.44 -13.06 -1.42
CA GLY A 112 -1.34 -12.19 -2.17
C GLY A 112 -0.72 -10.81 -2.36
N SER A 113 -1.29 -9.99 -3.22
CA SER A 113 -0.86 -8.60 -3.36
C SER A 113 -2.08 -7.72 -3.12
N TYR A 114 -2.19 -7.21 -1.90
CA TYR A 114 -3.39 -6.51 -1.42
C TYR A 114 -3.14 -5.01 -1.41
N ASN A 115 -4.01 -4.23 -2.04
CA ASN A 115 -3.93 -2.77 -1.97
C ASN A 115 -4.32 -2.30 -0.57
N ILE A 116 -3.35 -1.78 0.19
CA ILE A 116 -3.55 -1.34 1.57
C ILE A 116 -3.55 0.19 1.73
N ALA A 117 -3.03 0.92 0.75
CA ALA A 117 -3.04 2.38 0.79
C ALA A 117 -2.85 3.03 -0.58
N GLN A 118 -3.32 4.26 -0.70
CA GLN A 118 -3.15 5.10 -1.88
C GLN A 118 -2.64 6.49 -1.49
N VAL A 119 -1.62 6.97 -2.19
CA VAL A 119 -1.11 8.34 -2.07
C VAL A 119 -1.33 9.05 -3.40
N SER A 120 -1.98 10.21 -3.37
CA SER A 120 -2.23 11.04 -4.56
C SER A 120 -1.70 12.45 -4.35
N TYR A 121 -1.06 13.00 -5.38
CA TYR A 121 -0.57 14.36 -5.45
C TYR A 121 -1.40 15.13 -6.47
N GLU A 122 -1.94 16.27 -6.07
CA GLU A 122 -2.57 17.20 -6.98
C GLU A 122 -1.53 17.79 -7.94
N LEU A 123 -1.92 17.91 -9.21
CA LEU A 123 -1.12 18.60 -10.21
C LEU A 123 -1.30 20.10 -10.03
N ASN A 124 -0.19 20.84 -9.99
CA ASN A 124 -0.23 22.29 -10.05
C ASN A 124 -0.48 22.68 -11.51
N VAL A 125 -1.70 23.10 -11.85
CA VAL A 125 -2.09 23.35 -13.27
C VAL A 125 -1.69 24.75 -13.77
N LEU A 126 -1.23 25.67 -12.91
CA LEU A 126 -1.04 27.09 -13.29
C LEU A 126 0.26 27.72 -12.75
N GLY A 127 1.37 26.97 -12.75
CA GLY A 127 2.69 27.53 -12.43
C GLY A 127 2.92 27.92 -10.97
N THR A 128 2.00 27.59 -10.06
CA THR A 128 2.16 27.81 -8.63
C THR A 128 3.35 27.00 -8.10
N ARG A 129 4.43 27.71 -7.77
CA ARG A 129 5.61 27.14 -7.11
C ARG A 129 5.25 26.88 -5.65
N GLY A 130 5.08 25.62 -5.29
CA GLY A 130 4.77 25.23 -3.91
C GLY A 130 4.72 23.72 -3.72
N PRO A 131 4.73 23.23 -2.47
CA PRO A 131 4.50 21.82 -2.17
C PRO A 131 3.16 21.35 -2.76
N ARG A 132 3.17 20.22 -3.47
CA ARG A 132 1.93 19.64 -4.02
C ARG A 132 1.02 19.20 -2.89
N ARG A 133 -0.29 19.43 -3.04
CA ARG A 133 -1.30 18.87 -2.13
C ARG A 133 -1.29 17.36 -2.23
N MET A 134 -1.22 16.70 -1.08
CA MET A 134 -1.05 15.26 -0.93
C MET A 134 -2.25 14.71 -0.15
N ASN A 135 -2.86 13.66 -0.68
CA ASN A 135 -3.96 12.93 -0.08
C ASN A 135 -3.56 11.46 0.07
N CYS A 136 -3.61 10.94 1.30
CA CYS A 136 -3.27 9.57 1.65
C CYS A 136 -4.51 8.86 2.17
N ILE A 137 -4.86 7.72 1.58
CA ILE A 137 -5.95 6.86 2.03
C ILE A 137 -5.32 5.56 2.50
N MET A 138 -5.51 5.20 3.77
CA MET A 138 -5.02 3.96 4.37
C MET A 138 -6.19 2.97 4.44
N HIS A 139 -6.34 2.11 3.45
CA HIS A 139 -7.46 1.16 3.36
C HIS A 139 -7.43 0.12 4.47
N SER A 140 -6.25 -0.24 4.97
CA SER A 140 -6.07 -1.23 6.04
C SER A 140 -6.11 -0.63 7.45
N ILE A 141 -6.30 0.69 7.60
CA ILE A 141 -6.35 1.36 8.89
C ILE A 141 -7.65 2.15 8.97
N PRO A 142 -8.58 1.82 9.88
CA PRO A 142 -9.83 2.55 10.01
C PRO A 142 -9.60 3.94 10.61
N ALA A 143 -10.50 4.87 10.34
CA ALA A 143 -10.46 6.23 10.89
C ALA A 143 -10.59 6.22 12.42
N SER A 144 -11.29 5.24 13.00
CA SER A 144 -11.41 5.04 14.45
C SER A 144 -10.06 4.79 15.13
N SER A 145 -9.04 4.29 14.42
CA SER A 145 -7.71 4.01 15.00
C SER A 145 -6.96 5.23 15.50
N VAL A 146 -7.32 6.45 15.07
CA VAL A 146 -6.67 7.70 15.52
C VAL A 146 -7.48 8.43 16.61
N GLU A 147 -8.68 7.96 16.91
CA GLU A 147 -9.53 8.52 17.96
C GLU A 147 -9.06 8.05 19.36
N PRO A 148 -9.40 8.76 20.46
CA PRO A 148 -9.08 8.32 21.80
C PRO A 148 -9.64 6.91 22.08
N GLY A 149 -8.76 5.96 22.45
CA GLY A 149 -9.15 4.56 22.64
C GLY A 149 -9.21 3.73 21.35
N GLY A 150 -8.88 4.31 20.20
CA GLY A 150 -8.78 3.62 18.92
C GLY A 150 -7.72 2.52 18.93
N VAL A 151 -8.05 1.38 18.32
CA VAL A 151 -7.13 0.24 18.16
C VAL A 151 -6.75 0.11 16.69
N VAL A 152 -5.49 -0.22 16.42
CA VAL A 152 -5.03 -0.54 15.07
C VAL A 152 -5.28 -2.03 14.81
N PRO A 153 -5.95 -2.40 13.71
CA PRO A 153 -6.15 -3.80 13.38
C PRO A 153 -4.83 -4.57 13.21
N GLY A 154 -4.81 -5.83 13.63
CA GLY A 154 -3.63 -6.70 13.53
C GLY A 154 -2.62 -6.53 14.67
N GLN A 155 -3.04 -6.00 15.84
CA GLN A 155 -2.25 -6.07 17.07
C GLN A 155 -1.96 -7.54 17.43
N PRO A 156 -0.75 -7.88 17.90
CA PRO A 156 -0.37 -9.26 18.23
C PRO A 156 -1.36 -9.97 19.16
N ASP A 157 -1.94 -9.24 20.10
CA ASP A 157 -2.90 -9.75 21.08
C ASP A 157 -4.27 -10.12 20.48
N GLN A 158 -4.55 -9.66 19.25
CA GLN A 158 -5.75 -9.99 18.46
C GLN A 158 -5.45 -10.96 17.32
N ILE A 159 -4.18 -11.34 17.11
CA ILE A 159 -3.80 -12.40 16.18
C ILE A 159 -4.04 -13.72 16.91
N MET A 160 -5.25 -14.27 16.78
CA MET A 160 -5.48 -15.68 17.12
C MET A 160 -4.44 -16.53 16.37
N PRO A 161 -3.69 -17.44 17.04
CA PRO A 161 -2.86 -18.41 16.33
C PRO A 161 -3.80 -19.20 15.43
N ARG A 162 -3.70 -19.04 14.11
CA ARG A 162 -4.47 -19.88 13.21
C ARG A 162 -3.98 -21.31 13.39
N ALA A 163 -4.84 -22.16 13.95
CA ALA A 163 -4.68 -23.60 13.92
C ALA A 163 -4.44 -24.01 12.46
N LEU A 164 -3.30 -24.66 12.22
CA LEU A 164 -2.82 -25.05 10.90
C LEU A 164 -3.57 -26.28 10.35
N GLU A 165 -4.65 -26.73 11.01
CA GLU A 165 -5.20 -28.08 10.80
C GLU A 165 -6.49 -28.18 9.99
N ASP A 166 -7.24 -27.10 9.76
CA ASP A 166 -8.57 -27.23 9.13
C ASP A 166 -8.60 -27.17 7.60
N SER A 167 -7.44 -27.05 6.91
CA SER A 167 -7.41 -26.96 5.44
C SER A 167 -7.19 -28.29 4.69
N PHE A 168 -7.28 -29.45 5.35
CA PHE A 168 -7.08 -30.75 4.68
C PHE A 168 -8.31 -31.67 4.61
N ARG A 169 -9.50 -31.27 5.08
CA ARG A 169 -10.68 -32.17 5.10
C ARG A 169 -11.68 -32.03 3.96
N SER A 170 -11.36 -31.33 2.86
CA SER A 170 -12.28 -31.21 1.71
C SER A 170 -11.68 -31.73 0.41
N MET A 171 -11.23 -32.99 0.39
CA MET A 171 -11.12 -33.78 -0.86
C MET A 171 -11.34 -35.27 -0.58
N SER A 172 -12.59 -35.66 -0.31
CA SER A 172 -13.04 -37.04 -0.49
C SER A 172 -14.46 -37.05 -1.04
N SER A 173 -14.58 -36.86 -2.35
CA SER A 173 -15.77 -37.24 -3.12
C SER A 173 -15.33 -37.63 -4.52
N PHE A 174 -14.75 -38.83 -4.62
CA PHE A 174 -14.56 -39.50 -5.90
C PHE A 174 -15.92 -40.06 -6.35
N SER A 175 -16.62 -39.32 -7.19
CA SER A 175 -17.67 -39.88 -8.03
C SER A 175 -17.08 -40.19 -9.40
N LYS A 176 -17.14 -41.47 -9.77
CA LYS A 176 -16.88 -42.00 -11.12
C LYS A 176 -17.68 -41.22 -12.17
N SER A 177 -17.04 -40.83 -13.27
CA SER A 177 -17.63 -41.02 -14.60
C SER A 177 -16.59 -40.86 -15.71
N SER A 178 -16.76 -41.73 -16.70
CA SER A 178 -15.98 -42.01 -17.90
C SER A 178 -15.74 -40.83 -18.85
N ILE A 179 -14.61 -40.94 -19.55
CA ILE A 179 -14.24 -40.25 -20.79
C ILE A 179 -15.29 -40.50 -21.88
N MET A 180 -15.74 -39.44 -22.57
CA MET A 180 -15.91 -39.40 -24.04
C MET A 180 -16.13 -37.96 -24.53
N ASP A 181 -15.56 -37.68 -25.70
CA ASP A 181 -15.51 -36.43 -26.47
C ASP A 181 -16.87 -35.81 -26.82
N ARG A 182 -16.90 -34.49 -26.99
CA ARG A 182 -17.48 -33.86 -28.20
C ARG A 182 -17.12 -32.37 -28.34
N SER A 183 -16.70 -32.03 -29.56
CA SER A 183 -16.48 -30.70 -30.12
C SER A 183 -17.79 -29.95 -30.38
N THR A 184 -17.76 -28.61 -30.29
CA THR A 184 -18.42 -27.65 -31.22
C THR A 184 -17.89 -26.23 -30.96
N ASP A 185 -17.43 -25.57 -32.02
CA ASP A 185 -17.15 -24.14 -32.09
C ASP A 185 -18.43 -23.29 -32.01
N PHE A 186 -18.37 -22.10 -31.40
CA PHE A 186 -19.08 -20.92 -31.92
C PHE A 186 -18.52 -19.60 -31.35
N SER A 187 -18.21 -18.69 -32.26
CA SER A 187 -17.78 -17.30 -32.06
C SER A 187 -18.79 -16.45 -31.26
N SER A 188 -18.31 -15.51 -30.46
CA SER A 188 -18.75 -14.10 -30.56
C SER A 188 -17.96 -13.14 -29.66
N SER A 189 -17.46 -12.11 -30.32
CA SER A 189 -16.99 -10.83 -29.82
C SER A 189 -17.94 -10.18 -28.81
N ARG A 190 -17.41 -9.72 -27.68
CA ARG A 190 -17.96 -8.54 -26.97
C ARG A 190 -16.83 -7.72 -26.35
N TYR A 191 -16.63 -6.54 -26.94
CA TYR A 191 -16.06 -5.38 -26.27
C TYR A 191 -16.91 -5.10 -25.03
N PHE A 192 -16.30 -4.92 -23.86
CA PHE A 192 -16.95 -4.25 -22.74
C PHE A 192 -16.09 -3.12 -22.21
N SER A 193 -16.65 -1.94 -22.40
CA SER A 193 -16.19 -0.62 -21.99
C SER A 193 -16.03 -0.55 -20.47
N SER A 194 -14.80 -0.35 -20.00
CA SER A 194 -14.55 0.13 -18.63
C SER A 194 -14.85 1.63 -18.57
N SER A 195 -16.14 1.98 -18.60
CA SER A 195 -16.62 3.36 -18.53
C SER A 195 -17.94 3.46 -17.75
N ARG A 196 -17.99 2.86 -16.55
CA ARG A 196 -19.10 3.05 -15.60
C ARG A 196 -18.63 2.94 -14.15
N PHE A 197 -17.71 3.80 -13.70
CA PHE A 197 -17.51 4.09 -12.26
C PHE A 197 -16.86 5.47 -12.08
N LEU A 198 -17.28 6.48 -12.86
CA LEU A 198 -16.78 7.86 -12.75
C LEU A 198 -17.87 8.94 -12.78
N SER A 199 -19.10 8.59 -12.41
CA SER A 199 -20.15 9.56 -12.11
C SER A 199 -20.85 9.08 -10.85
N ASP A 200 -20.79 9.89 -9.79
CA ASP A 200 -21.80 10.07 -8.73
C ASP A 200 -21.14 10.59 -7.43
N ILE A 201 -20.40 11.69 -7.54
CA ILE A 201 -20.18 12.60 -6.40
C ILE A 201 -20.58 14.01 -6.85
N ALA A 202 -21.85 14.15 -7.22
CA ALA A 202 -22.57 15.42 -7.29
C ALA A 202 -24.07 15.11 -7.21
N GLY A 203 -24.70 15.45 -6.08
CA GLY A 203 -26.14 15.34 -5.87
C GLY A 203 -26.55 14.11 -5.07
N GLY A 204 -27.11 14.33 -3.88
CA GLY A 204 -27.58 13.27 -2.99
C GLY A 204 -28.92 12.69 -3.41
N VAL A 205 -29.14 11.42 -3.07
CA VAL A 205 -30.43 10.84 -2.65
C VAL A 205 -30.11 9.69 -1.69
N ILE A 206 -30.87 9.63 -0.59
CA ILE A 206 -30.83 8.62 0.46
C ILE A 206 -31.25 7.27 -0.14
N SER A 207 -30.36 6.27 -0.14
CA SER A 207 -30.74 4.86 -0.23
C SER A 207 -30.27 4.16 1.04
N ARG A 208 -31.26 3.79 1.83
CA ARG A 208 -31.17 3.14 3.13
C ARG A 208 -31.00 1.64 2.88
N ASP A 209 -29.77 1.16 2.87
CA ASP A 209 -29.46 -0.27 2.91
C ASP A 209 -29.29 -0.69 4.38
N GLU A 210 -30.35 -1.31 4.92
CA GLU A 210 -30.31 -2.07 6.16
C GLU A 210 -29.72 -3.46 5.86
N ASP A 211 -28.39 -3.55 5.92
CA ASP A 211 -27.66 -4.79 6.20
C ASP A 211 -26.38 -4.41 6.95
N GLY A 212 -26.39 -4.69 8.26
CA GLY A 212 -25.53 -4.10 9.28
C GLY A 212 -24.09 -4.60 9.34
N GLU A 213 -23.34 -4.54 8.24
CA GLU A 213 -21.88 -4.60 8.30
C GLU A 213 -21.34 -3.18 8.19
N SER A 214 -21.12 -2.55 9.34
CA SER A 214 -20.51 -1.22 9.44
C SER A 214 -19.09 -1.27 8.89
N LYS A 215 -18.94 -1.13 7.56
CA LYS A 215 -17.64 -0.99 6.90
C LYS A 215 -16.98 0.26 7.44
N GLU A 216 -16.04 0.07 8.37
CA GLU A 216 -15.30 1.16 8.97
C GLU A 216 -14.65 2.00 7.88
N ARG A 217 -14.83 3.32 7.99
CA ARG A 217 -14.27 4.25 7.00
C ARG A 217 -12.75 4.21 7.06
N PRO A 218 -12.04 4.19 5.91
CA PRO A 218 -10.58 4.17 5.91
C PRO A 218 -10.03 5.49 6.45
N LEU A 219 -8.85 5.43 7.07
CA LEU A 219 -8.13 6.61 7.53
C LEU A 219 -7.67 7.44 6.32
N VAL A 220 -8.05 8.71 6.29
CA VAL A 220 -7.66 9.66 5.25
C VAL A 220 -6.81 10.76 5.87
N LEU A 221 -5.57 10.90 5.39
CA LEU A 221 -4.60 11.90 5.85
C LEU A 221 -4.25 12.87 4.73
N ARG A 222 -3.97 14.12 5.08
CA ARG A 222 -3.56 15.15 4.12
C ARG A 222 -2.30 15.85 4.59
N ASN A 223 -1.53 16.42 3.66
CA ASN A 223 -0.42 17.26 4.09
C ASN A 223 -0.94 18.53 4.78
N LYS A 224 -0.36 18.85 5.93
CA LYS A 224 -0.59 20.10 6.64
C LYS A 224 -0.14 21.28 5.79
N VAL A 225 -0.98 22.31 5.74
CA VAL A 225 -0.69 23.56 5.05
C VAL A 225 0.39 24.33 5.85
N PRO A 226 1.46 24.84 5.21
CA PRO A 226 2.46 25.64 5.89
C PRO A 226 1.84 26.93 6.46
N ARG A 227 2.45 27.47 7.51
CA ARG A 227 2.08 28.79 8.06
C ARG A 227 3.13 29.82 7.67
N TRP A 228 2.68 31.06 7.48
CA TRP A 228 3.58 32.19 7.32
C TRP A 228 4.39 32.38 8.61
N HIS A 229 5.69 32.58 8.46
CA HIS A 229 6.60 32.84 9.56
C HIS A 229 7.25 34.21 9.37
N GLU A 230 6.87 35.17 10.21
CA GLU A 230 7.26 36.58 10.03
C GLU A 230 8.77 36.80 10.08
N GLN A 231 9.49 36.24 11.07
CA GLN A 231 10.95 36.47 11.14
C GLN A 231 11.73 35.84 9.98
N LEU A 232 11.22 34.76 9.38
CA LEU A 232 11.88 34.05 8.29
C LEU A 232 11.36 34.45 6.91
N GLN A 233 10.32 35.29 6.86
CA GLN A 233 9.64 35.74 5.64
C GLN A 233 9.33 34.59 4.67
N CYS A 234 8.87 33.45 5.19
CA CYS A 234 8.58 32.28 4.38
C CYS A 234 7.42 31.43 4.92
N TRP A 235 6.83 30.63 4.03
CA TRP A 235 5.84 29.61 4.37
C TRP A 235 6.56 28.36 4.87
N CYS A 236 6.41 28.00 6.14
CA CYS A 236 7.09 26.85 6.73
C CYS A 236 6.20 26.03 7.67
N LEU A 237 6.68 24.83 7.99
CA LEU A 237 6.10 23.95 9.00
C LEU A 237 7.08 23.84 10.16
N ASN A 238 6.56 23.75 11.39
CA ASN A 238 7.39 23.51 12.56
C ASN A 238 7.74 22.01 12.64
N PHE A 239 8.97 21.66 12.27
CA PHE A 239 9.50 20.30 12.35
C PHE A 239 10.23 19.99 13.66
N ARG A 240 10.21 20.89 14.66
CA ARG A 240 10.84 20.70 15.98
C ARG A 240 12.30 20.21 15.89
N GLY A 241 13.09 20.84 15.02
CA GLY A 241 14.49 20.48 14.80
C GLY A 241 14.75 19.20 13.99
N ARG A 242 13.71 18.46 13.56
CA ARG A 242 13.86 17.22 12.76
C ARG A 242 14.22 17.47 11.30
N VAL A 243 14.01 18.68 10.81
CA VAL A 243 14.29 19.09 9.43
C VAL A 243 15.11 20.36 9.48
N THR A 244 16.30 20.31 8.87
CA THR A 244 17.26 21.42 8.85
C THR A 244 17.46 22.02 7.46
N ILE A 245 17.09 21.28 6.40
CA ILE A 245 17.29 21.69 5.00
C ILE A 245 15.93 21.86 4.32
N ALA A 246 15.72 23.01 3.69
CA ALA A 246 14.52 23.31 2.91
C ALA A 246 14.39 22.38 1.69
N SER A 247 13.18 21.85 1.46
CA SER A 247 12.91 20.90 0.39
C SER A 247 11.41 20.76 0.15
N VAL A 248 11.01 20.58 -1.11
CA VAL A 248 9.62 20.23 -1.49
C VAL A 248 9.17 18.86 -0.97
N LYS A 249 10.09 18.09 -0.39
CA LYS A 249 9.83 16.78 0.25
C LYS A 249 9.51 16.90 1.74
N ASN A 250 9.58 18.11 2.30
CA ASN A 250 9.28 18.35 3.70
C ASN A 250 7.77 18.54 3.86
N PHE A 251 7.11 17.61 4.55
CA PHE A 251 5.67 17.69 4.82
C PHE A 251 5.34 17.06 6.18
N GLN A 252 4.16 17.38 6.70
CA GLN A 252 3.54 16.72 7.85
C GLN A 252 2.21 16.17 7.37
N LEU A 253 1.89 14.91 7.65
CA LEU A 253 0.55 14.36 7.43
C LEU A 253 -0.27 14.56 8.70
N ILE A 254 -1.52 14.97 8.53
CA ILE A 254 -2.54 15.14 9.57
C ILE A 254 -3.85 14.51 9.14
#